data_AF-A0A1Q4FFF5-F1
#
_entry.id   AF-A0A1Q4FFF5-F1
#
_cell.length_a   1.000
_cell.length_b   1.000
_cell.length_c   1.000
_cell.angle_alpha   90.00
_cell.angle_beta   90.00
_cell.angle_gamma   90.00
#
_symmetry.space_group_name_H-M   'P 1'
#
loop_
_entity.id
_entity.type
_entity.pdbx_description
1 polymer ?
#
loop_
_entity_poly.entity_id
_entity_poly.type
_entity_poly.pdbx_seq_one_letter_code
_entity_poly.pdbx_strand_id
1 'polypeptide(L)'
;MEKGKTFSLKYIIYRYKPNKNMKGTARYLLVSAITLLCWYKGMSQNTSSPYSIIGIGDLEESYFNRTSGMANTGVAYRSKLYLINNNPASYSALQEQFFVVEGAARGKIVSYYSDNLISNTNQTRDFSVERFSLGIKVKKWWGSSVGLMPFSTANYSFTGKKSIQGTNISTTADYDGSGGVNKAYWDNGFALGKHVSVGVSAAYLFGSLKQTETLSGTDVSDVITTTKNIFLRNLYFNYGAQYYTKLTKKWDLSLGGTYANQTDLAAEYTSDVSTSTTSIHNEVTKNDYFKLPNSVSAGIVLTKDKRFSMLADYRYQDWSTLNYKGSGYSLRNSNRASVGVEFSKLQQVWPMVIEKVFYQAGLFYSDSYLSVNNQQIKDMGVSVGLGFNSKRSTLSYMLGFEYGIRGTKSDNLIQERYGKLTFTLSYKDVWYTKGVKYN
;
A
#
# COMPACT_ATOMS: atom_id res chain seq x y z
N MET A 1 47.83 27.70 -54.08
CA MET A 1 48.45 26.51 -53.44
C MET A 1 48.16 26.58 -51.95
N GLU A 2 47.20 25.78 -51.51
CA GLU A 2 46.74 25.67 -50.12
C GLU A 2 47.85 25.17 -49.19
N LYS A 3 48.01 25.80 -48.02
CA LYS A 3 48.67 25.20 -46.87
C LYS A 3 47.61 24.71 -45.91
N GLY A 4 47.47 23.39 -45.81
CA GLY A 4 46.56 22.72 -44.90
C GLY A 4 46.87 23.05 -43.43
N LYS A 5 45.81 23.38 -42.67
CA LYS A 5 45.84 23.44 -41.21
C LYS A 5 45.22 22.16 -40.66
N THR A 6 46.04 21.36 -39.99
CA THR A 6 45.65 20.18 -39.23
C THR A 6 44.90 20.62 -37.96
N PHE A 7 43.60 20.31 -37.87
CA PHE A 7 42.83 20.49 -36.64
C PHE A 7 43.06 19.29 -35.70
N SER A 8 43.84 19.50 -34.64
CA SER A 8 43.93 18.55 -33.52
C SER A 8 42.70 18.73 -32.60
N LEU A 9 41.74 17.80 -32.68
CA LEU A 9 40.64 17.69 -31.70
C LEU A 9 41.20 17.18 -30.37
N LYS A 10 41.46 18.08 -29.42
CA LYS A 10 41.63 17.71 -28.00
C LYS A 10 40.27 17.46 -27.39
N TYR A 11 39.88 16.20 -27.23
CA TYR A 11 38.78 15.81 -26.34
C TYR A 11 39.20 16.03 -24.88
N ILE A 12 38.69 17.09 -24.25
CA ILE A 12 38.79 17.24 -22.80
C ILE A 12 37.61 16.49 -22.19
N ILE A 13 37.87 15.27 -21.73
CA ILE A 13 36.93 14.50 -20.91
C ILE A 13 36.90 15.14 -19.52
N TYR A 14 35.87 15.92 -19.21
CA TYR A 14 35.60 16.32 -17.83
C TYR A 14 34.98 15.14 -17.08
N ARG A 15 35.81 14.44 -16.29
CA ARG A 15 35.31 13.60 -15.20
C ARG A 15 34.61 14.50 -14.20
N TYR A 16 33.28 14.41 -14.12
CA TYR A 16 32.54 14.86 -12.94
C TYR A 16 33.14 14.14 -11.73
N LYS A 17 33.87 14.86 -10.87
CA LYS A 17 34.26 14.37 -9.55
C LYS A 17 33.08 14.66 -8.62
N PRO A 18 32.22 13.67 -8.32
CA PRO A 18 31.23 13.85 -7.26
C PRO A 18 31.97 14.21 -5.97
N ASN A 19 31.46 15.19 -5.24
CA ASN A 19 32.03 15.67 -3.99
C ASN A 19 32.29 14.47 -3.05
N LYS A 20 33.56 14.14 -2.81
CA LYS A 20 33.98 12.93 -2.07
C LYS A 20 33.34 12.86 -0.67
N ASN A 21 33.01 14.01 -0.09
CA ASN A 21 32.44 14.13 1.26
C ASN A 21 30.93 13.80 1.31
N MET A 22 30.18 13.93 0.21
CA MET A 22 28.74 13.57 0.16
C MET A 22 28.49 12.07 0.06
N LYS A 23 29.41 11.32 -0.57
CA LYS A 23 29.33 9.85 -0.64
C LYS A 23 29.52 9.21 0.73
N GLY A 24 30.37 9.81 1.57
CA GLY A 24 30.58 9.37 2.95
C GLY A 24 29.34 9.61 3.79
N THR A 25 28.90 10.86 3.91
CA THR A 25 27.79 11.23 4.81
C THR A 25 26.46 10.59 4.45
N ALA A 26 26.12 10.45 3.17
CA ALA A 26 24.89 9.74 2.76
C ALA A 26 24.97 8.24 3.06
N ARG A 27 26.14 7.60 2.89
CA ARG A 27 26.36 6.20 3.23
C ARG A 27 26.32 5.96 4.74
N TYR A 28 26.91 6.86 5.53
CA TYR A 28 26.84 6.79 6.99
C TYR A 28 25.42 7.07 7.50
N LEU A 29 24.64 7.96 6.89
CA LEU A 29 23.25 8.21 7.26
C LEU A 29 22.31 7.05 6.88
N LEU A 30 22.52 6.42 5.72
CA LEU A 30 21.78 5.20 5.32
C LEU A 30 22.13 4.03 6.23
N VAL A 31 23.42 3.80 6.48
CA VAL A 31 23.87 2.75 7.40
C VAL A 31 23.41 3.04 8.82
N SER A 32 23.46 4.29 9.30
CA SER A 32 22.97 4.66 10.63
C SER A 32 21.45 4.54 10.76
N ALA A 33 20.69 4.88 9.71
CA ALA A 33 19.24 4.68 9.69
C ALA A 33 18.88 3.19 9.70
N ILE A 34 19.63 2.37 8.96
CA ILE A 34 19.46 0.91 8.95
C ILE A 34 19.88 0.31 10.30
N THR A 35 20.98 0.75 10.92
CA THR A 35 21.43 0.21 12.23
C THR A 35 20.56 0.69 13.39
N LEU A 36 20.01 1.92 13.35
CA LEU A 36 19.01 2.38 14.32
C LEU A 36 17.70 1.59 14.21
N LEU A 37 17.30 1.19 12.99
CA LEU A 37 16.15 0.30 12.78
C LEU A 37 16.40 -1.12 13.29
N CYS A 38 17.66 -1.59 13.29
CA CYS A 38 18.04 -2.91 13.80
C CYS A 38 18.22 -2.99 15.33
N TRP A 39 18.25 -1.87 16.06
CA TRP A 39 18.56 -1.83 17.51
C TRP A 39 17.36 -1.73 18.44
N TYR A 40 16.14 -1.57 17.92
CA TYR A 40 14.94 -1.62 18.75
C TYR A 40 14.39 -3.05 18.81
N LYS A 41 14.52 -3.70 19.97
CA LYS A 41 13.60 -4.76 20.38
C LYS A 41 12.27 -4.10 20.79
N GLY A 42 11.53 -3.60 19.79
CA GLY A 42 10.16 -3.18 20.01
C GLY A 42 9.33 -4.41 20.38
N MET A 43 8.78 -4.43 21.59
CA MET A 43 7.63 -5.28 21.88
C MET A 43 6.44 -4.75 21.05
N SER A 44 6.33 -5.15 19.79
CA SER A 44 5.10 -4.97 19.02
C SER A 44 4.08 -5.96 19.58
N GLN A 45 2.98 -5.46 20.13
CA GLN A 45 1.83 -6.31 20.44
C GLN A 45 1.01 -6.40 19.16
N ASN A 46 1.30 -7.44 18.36
CA ASN A 46 0.66 -7.71 17.07
C ASN A 46 -0.80 -7.24 17.01
N THR A 47 -1.13 -6.41 16.01
CA THR A 47 -2.52 -5.97 15.78
C THR A 47 -3.36 -7.16 15.34
N SER A 48 -4.30 -7.60 16.18
CA SER A 48 -5.24 -8.68 15.88
C SER A 48 -6.51 -8.13 15.25
N SER A 49 -6.66 -8.15 13.92
CA SER A 49 -7.97 -7.91 13.31
C SER A 49 -8.71 -9.24 13.15
N PRO A 50 -9.76 -9.53 13.94
CA PRO A 50 -10.46 -10.82 13.88
C PRO A 50 -11.04 -11.12 12.50
N TYR A 51 -11.40 -10.08 11.74
CA TYR A 51 -11.93 -10.23 10.37
C TYR A 51 -10.88 -10.73 9.36
N SER A 52 -9.59 -10.62 9.66
CA SER A 52 -8.50 -11.06 8.79
C SER A 52 -8.31 -12.59 8.75
N ILE A 53 -9.11 -13.36 9.51
CA ILE A 53 -9.16 -14.83 9.42
C ILE A 53 -9.72 -15.34 8.09
N ILE A 54 -10.48 -14.51 7.38
CA ILE A 54 -11.24 -14.94 6.19
C ILE A 54 -10.47 -14.63 4.91
N GLY A 55 -10.48 -15.59 3.97
CA GLY A 55 -9.87 -15.43 2.66
C GLY A 55 -8.36 -15.25 2.72
N ILE A 56 -7.85 -14.17 2.11
CA ILE A 56 -6.42 -13.81 2.12
C ILE A 56 -6.06 -12.77 3.19
N GLY A 57 -6.95 -12.54 4.14
CA GLY A 57 -6.83 -11.50 5.16
C GLY A 57 -7.29 -10.12 4.69
N ASP A 58 -6.96 -9.11 5.48
CA ASP A 58 -7.33 -7.72 5.18
C ASP A 58 -6.54 -7.19 3.99
N LEU A 59 -7.24 -6.69 2.98
CA LEU A 59 -6.60 -6.03 1.84
C LEU A 59 -5.98 -4.71 2.28
N GLU A 60 -4.77 -4.43 1.79
CA GLU A 60 -4.11 -3.16 2.05
C GLU A 60 -4.69 -2.05 1.17
N GLU A 61 -5.37 -1.10 1.81
CA GLU A 61 -6.01 0.04 1.17
C GLU A 61 -5.09 1.25 1.01
N SER A 62 -3.95 1.26 1.70
CA SER A 62 -3.02 2.38 1.69
C SER A 62 -2.01 2.25 0.55
N TYR A 63 -1.74 3.34 -0.15
CA TYR A 63 -0.68 3.36 -1.18
C TYR A 63 0.69 3.76 -0.62
N PHE A 64 0.73 4.30 0.61
CA PHE A 64 1.92 4.80 1.29
C PHE A 64 2.71 5.81 0.46
N ASN A 65 1.99 6.74 -0.17
CA ASN A 65 2.53 7.82 -0.98
C ASN A 65 1.92 9.16 -0.57
N ARG A 66 2.15 10.19 -1.39
CA ARG A 66 1.59 11.52 -1.19
C ARG A 66 0.08 11.57 -0.93
N THR A 67 -0.70 10.60 -1.37
CA THR A 67 -2.16 10.56 -1.20
C THR A 67 -2.60 10.05 0.18
N SER A 68 -1.69 9.54 1.02
CA SER A 68 -2.03 8.99 2.34
C SER A 68 -2.67 10.02 3.28
N GLY A 69 -2.33 11.32 3.17
CA GLY A 69 -3.01 12.37 3.92
C GLY A 69 -4.38 12.81 3.34
N MET A 70 -4.72 12.32 2.16
CA MET A 70 -5.95 12.61 1.40
C MET A 70 -6.84 11.37 1.29
N ALA A 71 -6.83 10.53 2.32
CA ALA A 71 -7.57 9.29 2.41
C ALA A 71 -7.28 8.35 1.24
N ASN A 72 -6.01 8.31 0.80
CA ASN A 72 -5.54 7.53 -0.34
C ASN A 72 -6.25 7.86 -1.68
N THR A 73 -6.85 9.05 -1.78
CA THR A 73 -7.49 9.56 -3.00
C THR A 73 -6.41 10.07 -3.97
N GLY A 74 -6.31 9.48 -5.16
CA GLY A 74 -5.40 9.91 -6.20
C GLY A 74 -5.42 9.13 -7.51
N VAL A 75 -6.51 8.46 -7.89
CA VAL A 75 -6.63 7.74 -9.17
C VAL A 75 -6.35 8.66 -10.37
N ALA A 76 -6.78 9.92 -10.30
CA ALA A 76 -6.52 10.96 -11.30
C ALA A 76 -5.37 11.91 -10.93
N TYR A 77 -4.72 11.70 -9.77
CA TYR A 77 -3.67 12.59 -9.29
C TYR A 77 -2.36 12.37 -10.06
N ARG A 78 -1.72 13.49 -10.40
CA ARG A 78 -0.50 13.53 -11.20
C ARG A 78 0.53 14.39 -10.49
N SER A 79 1.73 13.84 -10.31
CA SER A 79 2.82 14.56 -9.67
C SER A 79 4.11 14.44 -10.46
N LYS A 80 4.88 15.52 -10.50
CA LYS A 80 6.21 15.57 -11.12
C LYS A 80 7.33 15.08 -10.21
N LEU A 81 7.07 15.05 -8.90
CA LEU A 81 8.08 14.93 -7.84
C LEU A 81 7.81 13.79 -6.85
N TYR A 82 6.72 13.04 -7.04
CA TYR A 82 6.26 11.99 -6.13
C TYR A 82 5.75 10.81 -6.95
N LEU A 83 5.94 9.60 -6.43
CA LEU A 83 5.45 8.37 -7.06
C LEU A 83 4.01 8.12 -6.65
N ILE A 84 3.08 8.24 -7.60
CA ILE A 84 1.64 8.06 -7.38
C ILE A 84 1.19 6.71 -7.93
N ASN A 85 1.47 5.63 -7.21
CA ASN A 85 1.10 4.25 -7.55
C ASN A 85 -0.42 3.97 -7.46
N ASN A 86 -1.26 4.96 -7.14
CA ASN A 86 -2.72 4.82 -7.24
C ASN A 86 -3.15 4.49 -8.68
N ASN A 87 -2.38 4.99 -9.67
CA ASN A 87 -2.62 4.75 -11.09
C ASN A 87 -1.27 4.73 -11.84
N PRO A 88 -0.90 3.62 -12.52
CA PRO A 88 0.39 3.53 -13.21
C PRO A 88 0.56 4.56 -14.35
N ALA A 89 -0.53 5.11 -14.90
CA ALA A 89 -0.43 6.18 -15.90
C ALA A 89 0.19 7.48 -15.33
N SER A 90 0.16 7.67 -14.01
CA SER A 90 0.69 8.86 -13.33
C SER A 90 2.20 9.02 -13.48
N TYR A 91 2.95 7.92 -13.63
CA TYR A 91 4.41 7.94 -13.73
C TYR A 91 4.92 8.68 -14.98
N SER A 92 4.08 8.78 -16.01
CA SER A 92 4.34 9.62 -17.18
C SER A 92 4.51 11.12 -16.83
N ALA A 93 4.00 11.57 -15.67
CA ALA A 93 4.10 12.97 -15.23
C ALA A 93 5.44 13.31 -14.57
N LEU A 94 6.25 12.31 -14.18
CA LEU A 94 7.55 12.54 -13.53
C LEU A 94 8.41 13.51 -14.36
N GLN A 95 9.14 14.40 -13.67
CA GLN A 95 9.99 15.37 -14.36
C GLN A 95 11.16 14.71 -15.08
N GLU A 96 11.70 15.34 -16.12
CA GLU A 96 12.86 14.83 -16.87
C GLU A 96 14.07 14.63 -15.95
N GLN A 97 14.88 13.60 -16.24
CA GLN A 97 16.11 13.28 -15.48
C GLN A 97 15.90 13.01 -13.99
N PHE A 98 14.67 12.65 -13.59
CA PHE A 98 14.32 12.42 -12.21
C PHE A 98 14.63 11.00 -11.76
N PHE A 99 15.19 10.89 -10.56
CA PHE A 99 15.35 9.66 -9.79
C PHE A 99 14.78 9.88 -8.38
N VAL A 100 14.03 8.91 -7.88
CA VAL A 100 13.49 8.97 -6.51
C VAL A 100 13.52 7.59 -5.86
N VAL A 101 13.83 7.57 -4.57
CA VAL A 101 13.69 6.40 -3.70
C VAL A 101 12.79 6.80 -2.55
N GLU A 102 11.76 6.01 -2.27
CA GLU A 102 10.82 6.24 -1.17
C GLU A 102 10.77 5.02 -0.26
N GLY A 103 10.81 5.27 1.05
CA GLY A 103 10.54 4.28 2.09
C GLY A 103 9.39 4.78 2.96
N ALA A 104 8.46 3.90 3.33
CA ALA A 104 7.38 4.23 4.24
C ALA A 104 7.25 3.20 5.37
N ALA A 105 6.93 3.68 6.55
CA ALA A 105 6.60 2.88 7.72
C ALA A 105 5.30 3.38 8.34
N ARG A 106 4.60 2.49 9.04
CA ARG A 106 3.31 2.76 9.67
C ARG A 106 3.30 2.24 11.10
N GLY A 107 2.84 3.08 12.02
CA GLY A 107 2.35 2.65 13.32
C GLY A 107 0.83 2.56 13.30
N LYS A 108 0.25 1.50 13.86
CA LYS A 108 -1.19 1.28 13.94
C LYS A 108 -1.58 0.98 15.38
N ILE A 109 -2.65 1.61 15.86
CA ILE A 109 -3.27 1.32 17.15
C ILE A 109 -4.73 0.97 16.87
N VAL A 110 -5.22 -0.12 17.47
CA VAL A 110 -6.62 -0.54 17.32
C VAL A 110 -7.23 -0.81 18.68
N SER A 111 -8.44 -0.32 18.90
CA SER A 111 -9.29 -0.61 20.04
C SER A 111 -10.55 -1.37 19.61
N TYR A 112 -10.89 -2.44 20.32
CA TYR A 112 -12.00 -3.35 19.98
C TYR A 112 -13.20 -3.11 20.90
N TYR A 113 -14.41 -3.15 20.32
CA TYR A 113 -15.68 -2.97 21.03
C TYR A 113 -16.72 -3.95 20.50
N SER A 114 -17.48 -4.59 21.38
CA SER A 114 -18.60 -5.49 21.06
C SER A 114 -19.53 -5.57 22.26
N ASP A 115 -20.81 -5.88 22.04
CA ASP A 115 -21.80 -5.98 23.12
C ASP A 115 -21.51 -7.16 24.07
N ASN A 116 -20.82 -8.20 23.58
CA ASN A 116 -20.46 -9.41 24.33
C ASN A 116 -18.93 -9.58 24.51
N LEU A 117 -18.16 -8.49 24.45
CA LEU A 117 -16.71 -8.55 24.56
C LEU A 117 -16.27 -8.80 26.01
N ILE A 118 -15.86 -10.04 26.30
CA ILE A 118 -15.23 -10.43 27.57
C ILE A 118 -13.72 -10.49 27.31
N SER A 119 -12.99 -9.40 27.61
CA SER A 119 -11.54 -9.36 27.36
C SER A 119 -10.77 -8.66 28.49
N ASN A 120 -9.54 -9.12 28.71
CA ASN A 120 -8.55 -8.47 29.59
C ASN A 120 -7.75 -7.37 28.86
N THR A 121 -7.77 -7.34 27.51
CA THR A 121 -7.01 -6.38 26.69
C THR A 121 -7.81 -5.98 25.45
N ASN A 122 -8.36 -4.76 25.44
CA ASN A 122 -9.17 -4.23 24.32
C ASN A 122 -8.37 -3.38 23.32
N GLN A 123 -7.04 -3.41 23.36
CA GLN A 123 -6.20 -2.56 22.51
C GLN A 123 -4.94 -3.30 22.03
N THR A 124 -4.57 -3.09 20.76
CA THR A 124 -3.35 -3.64 20.15
C THR A 124 -2.56 -2.56 19.43
N ARG A 125 -1.26 -2.79 19.21
CA ARG A 125 -0.33 -1.80 18.64
C ARG A 125 0.69 -2.47 17.74
N ASP A 126 0.73 -2.07 16.48
CA ASP A 126 1.64 -2.61 15.48
C ASP A 126 2.53 -1.54 14.86
N PHE A 127 3.71 -1.94 14.41
CA PHE A 127 4.63 -1.13 13.63
C PHE A 127 5.23 -1.97 12.50
N SER A 128 5.14 -1.43 11.30
CA SER A 128 5.49 -2.15 10.07
C SER A 128 6.16 -1.24 9.06
N VAL A 129 7.08 -1.81 8.27
CA VAL A 129 7.64 -1.17 7.09
C VAL A 129 6.78 -1.55 5.91
N GLU A 130 6.15 -0.56 5.30
CA GLU A 130 5.00 -0.76 4.41
C GLU A 130 5.36 -0.59 2.94
N ARG A 131 6.43 0.14 2.65
CA ARG A 131 6.81 0.38 1.26
C ARG A 131 8.27 0.67 1.12
N PHE A 132 8.85 0.07 0.08
CA PHE A 132 10.09 0.52 -0.54
C PHE A 132 9.87 0.67 -2.03
N SER A 133 10.25 1.79 -2.63
CA SER A 133 10.07 2.01 -4.07
C SER A 133 11.16 2.89 -4.65
N LEU A 134 11.50 2.62 -5.91
CA LEU A 134 12.41 3.38 -6.73
C LEU A 134 11.67 3.80 -7.99
N GLY A 135 11.82 5.06 -8.40
CA GLY A 135 11.18 5.60 -9.58
C GLY A 135 12.12 6.44 -10.42
N ILE A 136 11.99 6.33 -11.74
CA ILE A 136 12.80 7.06 -12.71
C ILE A 136 11.98 7.58 -13.88
N LYS A 137 12.41 8.72 -14.41
CA LYS A 137 11.93 9.22 -15.70
C LYS A 137 12.86 8.72 -16.82
N VAL A 138 12.50 7.60 -17.45
CA VAL A 138 13.32 6.94 -18.48
C VAL A 138 13.42 7.78 -19.75
N LYS A 139 12.28 8.32 -20.21
CA LYS A 139 12.18 9.24 -21.35
C LYS A 139 11.14 10.32 -21.06
N LYS A 140 11.09 11.37 -21.87
CA LYS A 140 10.08 12.45 -21.74
C LYS A 140 8.64 11.91 -21.68
N TRP A 141 8.37 10.86 -22.43
CA TRP A 141 7.07 10.20 -22.50
C TRP A 141 6.95 8.95 -21.63
N TRP A 142 8.00 8.50 -20.92
CA TRP A 142 7.97 7.25 -20.14
C TRP A 142 8.57 7.42 -18.75
N GLY A 143 7.78 7.18 -17.72
CA GLY A 143 8.24 7.01 -16.34
C GLY A 143 8.01 5.57 -15.87
N SER A 144 8.88 5.10 -15.00
CA SER A 144 8.83 3.74 -14.47
C SER A 144 9.14 3.72 -12.98
N SER A 145 8.60 2.73 -12.27
CA SER A 145 8.88 2.51 -10.86
C SER A 145 8.89 1.03 -10.53
N VAL A 146 9.77 0.61 -9.62
CA VAL A 146 9.75 -0.71 -9.01
C VAL A 146 9.56 -0.55 -7.51
N GLY A 147 8.90 -1.49 -6.86
CA GLY A 147 8.77 -1.44 -5.41
C GLY A 147 8.20 -2.71 -4.80
N LEU A 148 8.18 -2.70 -3.47
CA LEU A 148 7.66 -3.75 -2.61
C LEU A 148 6.72 -3.11 -1.58
N MET A 149 5.54 -3.71 -1.40
CA MET A 149 4.55 -3.31 -0.39
C MET A 149 3.65 -4.51 -0.05
N PRO A 150 2.96 -4.54 1.11
CA PRO A 150 1.95 -5.56 1.35
C PRO A 150 0.76 -5.38 0.42
N PHE A 151 0.11 -6.50 0.13
CA PHE A 151 -1.15 -6.59 -0.61
C PHE A 151 -2.29 -6.97 0.33
N SER A 152 -2.05 -7.92 1.22
CA SER A 152 -2.96 -8.28 2.30
C SER A 152 -2.22 -8.75 3.54
N THR A 153 -2.89 -8.67 4.68
CA THR A 153 -2.34 -9.08 5.98
C THR A 153 -3.36 -9.94 6.72
N ALA A 154 -2.90 -11.09 7.23
CA ALA A 154 -3.65 -11.87 8.20
C ALA A 154 -2.94 -11.77 9.55
N ASN A 155 -3.62 -11.22 10.53
CA ASN A 155 -3.11 -11.12 11.89
C ASN A 155 -4.31 -11.12 12.83
N TYR A 156 -4.56 -12.25 13.48
CA TYR A 156 -5.67 -12.42 14.41
C TYR A 156 -5.26 -13.38 15.53
N SER A 157 -5.83 -13.15 16.70
CA SER A 157 -5.74 -14.01 17.88
C SER A 157 -7.00 -13.78 18.70
N PHE A 158 -7.84 -14.79 18.81
CA PHE A 158 -9.05 -14.75 19.62
C PHE A 158 -9.51 -16.15 20.04
N THR A 159 -10.23 -16.21 21.16
CA THR A 159 -10.83 -17.44 21.69
C THR A 159 -12.34 -17.39 21.49
N GLY A 160 -12.93 -18.51 21.07
CA GLY A 160 -14.37 -18.64 20.89
C GLY A 160 -14.89 -20.02 21.24
N LYS A 161 -16.21 -20.15 21.42
CA LYS A 161 -16.87 -21.45 21.56
C LYS A 161 -17.13 -22.04 20.17
N LYS A 162 -16.69 -23.27 19.93
CA LYS A 162 -16.94 -24.03 18.71
C LYS A 162 -17.84 -25.22 19.01
N SER A 163 -18.97 -25.31 18.30
CA SER A 163 -19.82 -26.50 18.36
C SER A 163 -19.14 -27.64 17.59
N ILE A 164 -19.04 -28.82 18.20
CA ILE A 164 -18.50 -30.01 17.55
C ILE A 164 -19.56 -30.55 16.60
N GLN A 165 -19.27 -30.51 15.30
CA GLN A 165 -20.17 -30.95 14.24
C GLN A 165 -20.68 -32.37 14.50
N GLY A 166 -22.00 -32.57 14.43
CA GLY A 166 -22.64 -33.85 14.72
C GLY A 166 -22.93 -34.13 16.21
N THR A 167 -22.66 -33.18 17.11
CA THR A 167 -22.98 -33.30 18.55
C THR A 167 -23.64 -32.01 19.08
N ASN A 168 -24.22 -32.06 20.28
CA ASN A 168 -24.72 -30.88 21.01
C ASN A 168 -23.65 -30.25 21.93
N ILE A 169 -22.39 -30.68 21.81
CA ILE A 169 -21.29 -30.27 22.68
C ILE A 169 -20.56 -29.08 22.05
N SER A 170 -20.21 -28.09 22.87
CA SER A 170 -19.35 -26.98 22.47
C SER A 170 -18.03 -27.04 23.23
N THR A 171 -16.91 -26.90 22.52
CA THR A 171 -15.58 -26.80 23.11
C THR A 171 -15.01 -25.40 22.92
N THR A 172 -13.94 -25.06 23.65
CA THR A 172 -13.21 -23.81 23.45
C THR A 172 -12.21 -24.01 22.32
N ALA A 173 -12.19 -23.04 21.40
CA ALA A 173 -11.27 -22.99 20.28
C ALA A 173 -10.49 -21.68 20.31
N ASP A 174 -9.16 -21.80 20.37
CA ASP A 174 -8.25 -20.68 20.19
C ASP A 174 -7.84 -20.60 18.72
N TYR A 175 -8.01 -19.42 18.13
CA TYR A 175 -7.68 -19.15 16.74
C TYR A 175 -6.56 -18.13 16.68
N ASP A 176 -5.42 -18.55 16.14
CA ASP A 176 -4.28 -17.68 15.84
C ASP A 176 -3.99 -17.69 14.36
N GLY A 177 -3.67 -16.54 13.79
CA GLY A 177 -3.21 -16.46 12.42
C GLY A 177 -2.29 -15.30 12.16
N SER A 178 -1.32 -15.54 11.27
CA SER A 178 -0.26 -14.60 10.95
C SER A 178 0.18 -14.74 9.49
N GLY A 179 0.76 -13.68 8.96
CA GLY A 179 1.32 -13.65 7.61
C GLY A 179 0.56 -12.67 6.71
N GLY A 180 0.58 -12.95 5.42
CA GLY A 180 0.00 -12.06 4.42
C GLY A 180 0.59 -12.29 3.03
N VAL A 181 0.10 -11.50 2.08
CA VAL A 181 0.60 -11.49 0.70
C VAL A 181 1.31 -10.16 0.46
N ASN A 182 2.53 -10.23 -0.05
CA ASN A 182 3.31 -9.09 -0.49
C ASN A 182 3.22 -8.91 -2.01
N LYS A 183 3.46 -7.69 -2.45
CA LYS A 183 3.43 -7.27 -3.85
C LYS A 183 4.76 -6.65 -4.23
N ALA A 184 5.54 -7.35 -5.04
CA ALA A 184 6.65 -6.76 -5.78
C ALA A 184 6.11 -6.30 -7.14
N TYR A 185 6.23 -5.01 -7.46
CA TYR A 185 5.64 -4.44 -8.67
C TYR A 185 6.68 -3.75 -9.55
N TRP A 186 6.35 -3.70 -10.83
CA TRP A 186 7.00 -2.88 -11.85
C TRP A 186 5.94 -2.10 -12.63
N ASP A 187 5.91 -0.81 -12.35
CA ASP A 187 4.95 0.13 -12.93
C ASP A 187 5.58 0.92 -14.07
N ASN A 188 4.81 1.11 -15.12
CA ASN A 188 5.19 1.86 -16.30
C ASN A 188 4.06 2.79 -16.72
N GLY A 189 4.39 4.08 -16.86
CA GLY A 189 3.46 5.11 -17.31
C GLY A 189 3.98 5.80 -18.57
N PHE A 190 3.13 5.88 -19.58
CA PHE A 190 3.43 6.41 -20.91
C PHE A 190 2.53 7.61 -21.23
N ALA A 191 3.11 8.73 -21.68
CA ALA A 191 2.38 9.87 -22.19
C ALA A 191 2.10 9.68 -23.69
N LEU A 192 0.82 9.72 -24.06
CA LEU A 192 0.34 9.66 -25.44
C LEU A 192 -0.08 11.07 -25.85
N GLY A 193 0.77 11.73 -26.64
CA GLY A 193 0.56 13.13 -27.00
C GLY A 193 0.68 14.06 -25.80
N LYS A 194 -0.22 15.05 -25.71
CA LYS A 194 -0.12 16.15 -24.73
C LYS A 194 -1.02 16.02 -23.52
N HIS A 195 -2.11 15.24 -23.61
CA HIS A 195 -3.20 15.25 -22.63
C HIS A 195 -3.60 13.86 -22.14
N VAL A 196 -3.08 12.79 -22.74
CA VAL A 196 -3.45 11.42 -22.39
C VAL A 196 -2.21 10.69 -21.87
N SER A 197 -2.43 9.87 -20.85
CA SER A 197 -1.44 8.94 -20.35
C SER A 197 -2.07 7.58 -20.14
N VAL A 198 -1.31 6.53 -20.42
CA VAL A 198 -1.68 5.15 -20.13
C VAL A 198 -0.59 4.51 -19.29
N GLY A 199 -0.90 3.45 -18.57
CA GLY A 199 0.09 2.74 -17.79
C GLY A 199 -0.32 1.31 -17.48
N VAL A 200 0.68 0.53 -17.12
CA VAL A 200 0.55 -0.85 -16.70
C VAL A 200 1.42 -1.08 -15.48
N SER A 201 0.87 -1.78 -14.50
CA SER A 201 1.54 -2.32 -13.33
C SER A 201 1.59 -3.83 -13.51
N ALA A 202 2.79 -4.38 -13.61
CA ALA A 202 3.02 -5.82 -13.56
C ALA A 202 3.56 -6.16 -12.18
N ALA A 203 2.84 -6.97 -11.43
CA ALA A 203 3.22 -7.33 -10.08
C ALA A 203 3.31 -8.83 -9.88
N TYR A 204 4.21 -9.27 -9.02
CA TYR A 204 4.24 -10.62 -8.48
C TYR A 204 3.72 -10.58 -7.05
N LEU A 205 2.60 -11.26 -6.81
CA LEU A 205 2.01 -11.45 -5.51
C LEU A 205 2.59 -12.74 -4.91
N PHE A 206 3.09 -12.66 -3.68
CA PHE A 206 3.68 -13.81 -3.00
C PHE A 206 3.57 -13.67 -1.48
N GLY A 207 3.36 -14.78 -0.80
CA GLY A 207 3.37 -14.81 0.65
C GLY A 207 2.79 -16.09 1.22
N SER A 208 2.63 -16.11 2.53
CA SER A 208 2.10 -17.25 3.25
C SER A 208 1.16 -16.81 4.35
N LEU A 209 0.10 -17.58 4.56
CA LEU A 209 -0.83 -17.44 5.69
C LEU A 209 -0.66 -18.67 6.57
N LYS A 210 -0.38 -18.45 7.86
CA LYS A 210 -0.39 -19.51 8.88
C LYS A 210 -1.65 -19.35 9.72
N GLN A 211 -2.43 -20.41 9.81
CA GLN A 211 -3.66 -20.47 10.61
C GLN A 211 -3.53 -21.63 11.60
N THR A 212 -3.55 -21.33 12.89
CA THR A 212 -3.53 -22.30 13.96
C THR A 212 -4.88 -22.30 14.66
N GLU A 213 -5.48 -23.47 14.79
CA GLU A 213 -6.67 -23.71 15.60
C GLU A 213 -6.31 -24.69 16.70
N THR A 214 -6.52 -24.31 17.96
CA THR A 214 -6.31 -25.19 19.12
C THR A 214 -7.63 -25.44 19.81
N LEU A 215 -8.07 -26.70 19.84
CA LEU A 215 -9.25 -27.14 20.56
C LEU A 215 -8.82 -27.63 21.93
N SER A 216 -9.36 -27.01 22.98
CA SER A 216 -9.12 -27.40 24.37
C SER A 216 -10.41 -27.30 25.18
N GLY A 217 -10.69 -28.28 26.04
CA GLY A 217 -11.92 -28.30 26.83
C GLY A 217 -12.04 -29.54 27.71
N THR A 218 -12.88 -29.48 28.73
CA THR A 218 -13.15 -30.60 29.65
C THR A 218 -13.78 -31.82 28.95
N ASP A 219 -14.43 -31.60 27.81
CA ASP A 219 -15.12 -32.63 27.04
C ASP A 219 -14.27 -33.19 25.87
N VAL A 220 -13.02 -32.71 25.71
CA VAL A 220 -12.06 -33.23 24.73
C VAL A 220 -10.93 -33.90 25.49
N SER A 221 -10.69 -35.19 25.22
CA SER A 221 -9.71 -36.00 25.97
C SER A 221 -8.27 -35.54 25.79
N ASP A 222 -7.96 -34.84 24.71
CA ASP A 222 -6.64 -34.29 24.40
C ASP A 222 -6.74 -32.92 23.73
N VAL A 223 -5.72 -32.08 23.92
CA VAL A 223 -5.58 -30.83 23.18
C VAL A 223 -5.25 -31.16 21.72
N ILE A 224 -6.08 -30.70 20.80
CA ILE A 224 -5.88 -30.88 19.36
C ILE A 224 -5.48 -29.54 18.76
N THR A 225 -4.30 -29.48 18.16
CA THR A 225 -3.83 -28.30 17.42
C THR A 225 -3.76 -28.63 15.95
N THR A 226 -4.48 -27.86 15.14
CA THR A 226 -4.42 -27.91 13.68
C THR A 226 -3.72 -26.65 13.17
N THR A 227 -2.58 -26.82 12.50
CA THR A 227 -1.87 -25.73 11.82
C THR A 227 -2.01 -25.90 10.32
N LYS A 228 -2.55 -24.89 9.63
CA LYS A 228 -2.63 -24.83 8.17
C LYS A 228 -1.71 -23.73 7.67
N ASN A 229 -0.85 -24.06 6.70
CA ASN A 229 -0.07 -23.07 5.98
C ASN A 229 -0.58 -22.99 4.54
N ILE A 230 -0.79 -21.78 4.05
CA ILE A 230 -1.27 -21.52 2.70
C ILE A 230 -0.24 -20.63 2.01
N PHE A 231 0.46 -21.17 1.02
CA PHE A 231 1.40 -20.39 0.21
C PHE A 231 0.68 -19.89 -1.04
N LEU A 232 0.70 -18.57 -1.23
CA LEU A 232 -0.01 -17.89 -2.32
C LEU A 232 0.99 -17.26 -3.27
N ARG A 233 0.83 -17.48 -4.57
CA ARG A 233 1.63 -16.80 -5.60
C ARG A 233 0.91 -16.66 -6.94
N ASN A 234 1.06 -15.51 -7.60
CA ASN A 234 0.89 -15.36 -9.05
C ASN A 234 1.32 -13.96 -9.52
N LEU A 235 1.35 -13.77 -10.84
CA LEU A 235 1.35 -12.44 -11.46
C LEU A 235 -0.01 -11.77 -11.31
N TYR A 236 0.01 -10.46 -11.15
CA TYR A 236 -1.15 -9.59 -11.04
C TYR A 236 -0.93 -8.34 -11.90
N PHE A 237 -1.93 -7.97 -12.69
CA PHE A 237 -1.84 -6.83 -13.60
C PHE A 237 -2.88 -5.77 -13.26
N ASN A 238 -2.45 -4.51 -13.30
CA ASN A 238 -3.34 -3.37 -13.17
C ASN A 238 -3.04 -2.35 -14.26
N TYR A 239 -4.07 -1.93 -14.97
CA TYR A 239 -4.01 -1.00 -16.08
C TYR A 239 -4.52 0.36 -15.63
N GLY A 240 -3.95 1.42 -16.19
CA GLY A 240 -4.30 2.78 -15.84
C GLY A 240 -4.39 3.68 -17.05
N ALA A 241 -5.32 4.64 -17.00
CA ALA A 241 -5.41 5.73 -17.95
C ALA A 241 -5.67 7.04 -17.21
N GLN A 242 -5.15 8.14 -17.75
CA GLN A 242 -5.39 9.49 -17.26
C GLN A 242 -5.54 10.46 -18.43
N TYR A 243 -6.51 11.36 -18.32
CA TYR A 243 -6.68 12.51 -19.19
C TYR A 243 -6.45 13.78 -18.38
N TYR A 244 -5.68 14.73 -18.88
CA TYR A 244 -5.35 15.96 -18.17
C TYR A 244 -5.34 17.15 -19.11
N THR A 245 -5.99 18.24 -18.72
CA THR A 245 -6.12 19.45 -19.53
C THR A 245 -6.23 20.71 -18.67
N LYS A 246 -6.05 21.87 -19.29
CA LYS A 246 -6.30 23.16 -18.65
C LYS A 246 -7.73 23.60 -18.97
N LEU A 247 -8.56 23.75 -17.95
CA LEU A 247 -9.91 24.32 -18.11
C LEU A 247 -9.84 25.83 -18.32
N THR A 248 -8.97 26.50 -17.56
CA THR A 248 -8.74 27.94 -17.67
C THR A 248 -7.27 28.26 -17.40
N LYS A 249 -6.88 29.54 -17.39
CA LYS A 249 -5.52 29.96 -16.98
C LYS A 249 -5.18 29.60 -15.53
N LYS A 250 -6.20 29.46 -14.66
CA LYS A 250 -6.05 29.17 -13.23
C LYS A 250 -6.41 27.74 -12.83
N TRP A 251 -7.18 27.03 -13.66
CA TRP A 251 -7.74 25.72 -13.32
C TRP A 251 -7.25 24.63 -14.27
N ASP A 252 -6.67 23.59 -13.68
CA ASP A 252 -6.28 22.35 -14.34
C ASP A 252 -7.27 21.24 -13.93
N LEU A 253 -7.64 20.38 -14.88
CA LEU A 253 -8.48 19.19 -14.68
C LEU A 253 -7.69 17.94 -15.01
N SER A 254 -7.81 16.91 -14.18
CA SER A 254 -7.38 15.55 -14.50
C SER A 254 -8.49 14.55 -14.20
N LEU A 255 -8.67 13.61 -15.10
CA LEU A 255 -9.54 12.44 -14.97
C LEU A 255 -8.67 11.19 -15.01
N GLY A 256 -9.08 10.15 -14.31
CA GLY A 256 -8.30 8.92 -14.21
C GLY A 256 -9.20 7.71 -14.07
N GLY A 257 -8.73 6.60 -14.61
CA GLY A 257 -9.34 5.29 -14.43
C GLY A 257 -8.29 4.22 -14.27
N THR A 258 -8.62 3.17 -13.53
CA THR A 258 -7.81 1.95 -13.40
C THR A 258 -8.69 0.71 -13.54
N TYR A 259 -8.11 -0.35 -14.09
CA TYR A 259 -8.74 -1.66 -14.19
C TYR A 259 -7.74 -2.75 -13.85
N ALA A 260 -8.11 -3.63 -12.93
CA ALA A 260 -7.39 -4.87 -12.68
C ALA A 260 -8.29 -6.06 -13.01
N ASN A 261 -7.75 -7.01 -13.77
CA ASN A 261 -8.45 -8.22 -14.16
C ASN A 261 -8.55 -9.20 -13.00
N GLN A 262 -9.60 -10.03 -13.05
CA GLN A 262 -9.69 -11.21 -12.19
C GLN A 262 -8.42 -12.06 -12.36
N THR A 263 -7.84 -12.47 -11.24
CA THR A 263 -6.56 -13.17 -11.19
C THR A 263 -6.66 -14.34 -10.24
N ASP A 264 -6.29 -15.53 -10.70
CA ASP A 264 -6.30 -16.75 -9.89
C ASP A 264 -4.94 -16.89 -9.19
N LEU A 265 -4.88 -16.74 -7.86
CA LEU A 265 -3.66 -16.96 -7.10
C LEU A 265 -3.48 -18.46 -6.86
N ALA A 266 -2.37 -19.04 -7.28
CA ALA A 266 -2.05 -20.43 -6.95
C ALA A 266 -1.88 -20.55 -5.43
N ALA A 267 -2.63 -21.46 -4.83
CA ALA A 267 -2.68 -21.70 -3.39
C ALA A 267 -2.25 -23.13 -3.09
N GLU A 268 -1.16 -23.26 -2.34
CA GLU A 268 -0.58 -24.53 -1.92
C GLU A 268 -0.81 -24.70 -0.42
N TYR A 269 -1.55 -25.75 -0.06
CA TYR A 269 -2.01 -25.98 1.31
C TYR A 269 -1.21 -27.11 1.96
N THR A 270 -0.60 -26.81 3.11
CA THR A 270 -0.04 -27.82 4.01
C THR A 270 -0.80 -27.81 5.32
N SER A 271 -1.02 -28.98 5.92
CA SER A 271 -1.78 -29.08 7.16
C SER A 271 -1.13 -30.07 8.12
N ASP A 272 -0.90 -29.58 9.33
CA ASP A 272 -0.33 -30.33 10.43
C ASP A 272 -1.38 -30.46 11.52
N VAL A 273 -1.68 -31.70 11.91
CA VAL A 273 -2.58 -31.97 13.03
C VAL A 273 -1.77 -32.66 14.10
N SER A 274 -1.67 -32.04 15.26
CA SER A 274 -0.96 -32.57 16.41
C SER A 274 -1.88 -32.71 17.62
N THR A 275 -1.74 -33.83 18.30
CA THR A 275 -2.36 -34.16 19.58
C THR A 275 -1.25 -34.30 20.63
N SER A 276 -1.59 -34.40 21.92
CA SER A 276 -0.64 -34.57 23.04
C SER A 276 0.36 -35.74 22.87
N THR A 277 -0.03 -36.79 22.12
CA THR A 277 0.74 -38.04 21.98
C THR A 277 1.11 -38.39 20.54
N THR A 278 0.53 -37.74 19.53
CA THR A 278 0.69 -38.09 18.11
C THR A 278 0.70 -36.85 17.23
N SER A 279 1.59 -36.81 16.23
CA SER A 279 1.56 -35.80 15.16
C SER A 279 1.32 -36.49 13.82
N ILE A 280 0.33 -36.00 13.08
CA ILE A 280 0.07 -36.39 11.70
C ILE A 280 0.50 -35.21 10.83
N HIS A 281 1.60 -35.40 10.10
CA HIS A 281 2.12 -34.44 9.14
C HIS A 281 1.60 -34.83 7.75
N ASN A 282 0.80 -33.96 7.11
CA ASN A 282 0.37 -34.15 5.73
C ASN A 282 1.01 -33.06 4.86
N GLU A 283 2.00 -33.46 4.04
CA GLU A 283 2.90 -32.53 3.34
C GLU A 283 2.20 -31.67 2.27
N VAL A 284 1.14 -32.15 1.60
CA VAL A 284 0.32 -31.34 0.66
C VAL A 284 -1.13 -31.82 0.69
N THR A 285 -2.04 -30.98 1.17
CA THR A 285 -3.47 -31.33 1.29
C THR A 285 -4.25 -31.02 0.02
N LYS A 286 -3.88 -29.97 -0.74
CA LYS A 286 -4.57 -29.55 -1.98
C LYS A 286 -3.77 -28.50 -2.74
N ASN A 287 -3.78 -28.55 -4.07
CA ASN A 287 -3.50 -27.38 -4.92
C ASN A 287 -4.84 -26.77 -5.34
N ASP A 288 -5.06 -25.51 -5.02
CA ASP A 288 -6.28 -24.78 -5.39
C ASP A 288 -5.92 -23.37 -5.89
N TYR A 289 -6.93 -22.59 -6.22
CA TYR A 289 -6.77 -21.18 -6.55
C TYR A 289 -7.60 -20.30 -5.62
N PHE A 290 -6.98 -19.23 -5.11
CA PHE A 290 -7.72 -18.11 -4.51
C PHE A 290 -7.94 -17.03 -5.57
N LYS A 291 -9.18 -16.78 -5.93
CA LYS A 291 -9.49 -15.79 -6.98
C LYS A 291 -9.54 -14.38 -6.41
N LEU A 292 -8.82 -13.46 -7.04
CA LEU A 292 -9.00 -12.01 -6.87
C LEU A 292 -10.00 -11.51 -7.90
N PRO A 293 -10.98 -10.67 -7.54
CA PRO A 293 -12.01 -10.23 -8.47
C PRO A 293 -11.52 -9.17 -9.44
N ASN A 294 -12.36 -8.85 -10.43
CA ASN A 294 -12.19 -7.63 -11.21
C ASN A 294 -12.32 -6.39 -10.31
N SER A 295 -11.49 -5.39 -10.56
CA SER A 295 -11.49 -4.11 -9.83
C SER A 295 -11.45 -2.95 -10.80
N VAL A 296 -12.34 -1.98 -10.62
CA VAL A 296 -12.41 -0.75 -11.43
C VAL A 296 -12.36 0.44 -10.49
N SER A 297 -11.54 1.44 -10.82
CA SER A 297 -11.55 2.73 -10.12
C SER A 297 -11.67 3.87 -11.11
N ALA A 298 -12.34 4.94 -10.70
CA ALA A 298 -12.43 6.21 -11.41
C ALA A 298 -12.11 7.36 -10.46
N GLY A 299 -11.54 8.44 -10.98
CA GLY A 299 -11.21 9.61 -10.18
C GLY A 299 -11.17 10.91 -10.97
N ILE A 300 -11.25 12.02 -10.23
CA ILE A 300 -11.17 13.38 -10.73
C ILE A 300 -10.28 14.24 -9.82
N VAL A 301 -9.50 15.13 -10.43
CA VAL A 301 -8.73 16.16 -9.73
C VAL A 301 -8.96 17.51 -10.38
N LEU A 302 -9.26 18.51 -9.56
CA LEU A 302 -9.30 19.92 -9.94
C LEU A 302 -8.21 20.66 -9.18
N THR A 303 -7.29 21.30 -9.90
CA THR A 303 -6.18 22.04 -9.30
C THR A 303 -6.25 23.51 -9.68
N LYS A 304 -6.30 24.39 -8.67
CA LYS A 304 -6.25 25.84 -8.80
C LYS A 304 -4.84 26.35 -8.58
N ASP A 305 -4.34 27.13 -9.55
CA ASP A 305 -3.05 27.83 -9.51
C ASP A 305 -1.85 26.93 -9.12
N LYS A 306 -1.95 25.62 -9.39
CA LYS A 306 -0.98 24.58 -8.99
C LYS A 306 -0.72 24.49 -7.47
N ARG A 307 -1.60 25.07 -6.65
CA ARG A 307 -1.43 25.17 -5.19
C ARG A 307 -2.54 24.48 -4.43
N PHE A 308 -3.77 24.54 -4.92
CA PHE A 308 -4.91 23.95 -4.23
C PHE A 308 -5.52 22.88 -5.11
N SER A 309 -5.54 21.64 -4.65
CA SER A 309 -6.11 20.50 -5.38
C SER A 309 -7.28 19.92 -4.61
N MET A 310 -8.35 19.60 -5.32
CA MET A 310 -9.51 18.84 -4.83
C MET A 310 -9.56 17.53 -5.60
N LEU A 311 -9.77 16.43 -4.89
CA LEU A 311 -9.72 15.08 -5.43
C LEU A 311 -10.96 14.30 -4.99
N ALA A 312 -11.47 13.45 -5.87
CA ALA A 312 -12.49 12.47 -5.54
C ALA A 312 -12.27 11.18 -6.34
N ASP A 313 -12.38 10.04 -5.67
CA ASP A 313 -12.23 8.72 -6.25
C ASP A 313 -13.39 7.81 -5.85
N TYR A 314 -13.71 6.87 -6.73
CA TYR A 314 -14.61 5.75 -6.48
C TYR A 314 -13.98 4.46 -7.00
N ARG A 315 -14.04 3.39 -6.20
CA ARG A 315 -13.53 2.06 -6.55
C ARG A 315 -14.58 0.99 -6.28
N TYR A 316 -14.74 0.08 -7.22
CA TYR A 316 -15.63 -1.06 -7.19
C TYR A 316 -14.84 -2.36 -7.37
N GLN A 317 -15.12 -3.38 -6.56
CA GLN A 317 -14.54 -4.72 -6.70
C GLN A 317 -15.64 -5.79 -6.66
N ASP A 318 -15.61 -6.68 -7.64
CA ASP A 318 -16.70 -7.61 -7.93
C ASP A 318 -16.56 -8.97 -7.22
N TRP A 319 -16.47 -8.94 -5.89
CA TRP A 319 -16.24 -10.12 -5.06
C TRP A 319 -17.39 -11.14 -5.05
N SER A 320 -18.63 -10.70 -5.29
CA SER A 320 -19.80 -11.58 -5.23
C SER A 320 -19.77 -12.70 -6.28
N THR A 321 -19.13 -12.44 -7.43
CA THR A 321 -18.99 -13.42 -8.54
C THR A 321 -18.13 -14.62 -8.18
N LEU A 322 -17.27 -14.48 -7.16
CA LEU A 322 -16.36 -15.55 -6.73
C LEU A 322 -17.06 -16.63 -5.90
N ASN A 323 -18.28 -16.37 -5.42
CA ASN A 323 -19.13 -17.32 -4.68
C ASN A 323 -18.46 -18.01 -3.47
N TYR A 324 -17.39 -17.43 -2.91
CA TYR A 324 -16.81 -17.92 -1.66
C TYR A 324 -17.76 -17.67 -0.49
N LYS A 325 -18.12 -18.75 0.21
CA LYS A 325 -18.97 -18.75 1.39
C LYS A 325 -18.44 -19.76 2.39
N GLY A 326 -18.60 -19.47 3.68
CA GLY A 326 -18.33 -20.41 4.75
C GLY A 326 -19.37 -20.28 5.87
N SER A 327 -19.16 -21.01 6.96
CA SER A 327 -20.05 -20.93 8.13
C SER A 327 -20.03 -19.52 8.72
N GLY A 328 -21.12 -18.78 8.57
CA GLY A 328 -21.28 -17.42 9.12
C GLY A 328 -20.66 -16.29 8.30
N TYR A 329 -20.05 -16.56 7.13
CA TYR A 329 -19.51 -15.51 6.27
C TYR A 329 -19.78 -15.72 4.78
N SER A 330 -19.83 -14.61 4.04
CA SER A 330 -19.95 -14.57 2.59
C SER A 330 -19.20 -13.37 2.01
N LEU A 331 -18.78 -13.46 0.75
CA LEU A 331 -18.20 -12.31 0.05
C LEU A 331 -19.28 -11.50 -0.67
N ARG A 332 -19.21 -10.17 -0.57
CA ARG A 332 -20.07 -9.20 -1.23
C ARG A 332 -19.23 -8.17 -1.98
N ASN A 333 -19.83 -7.50 -2.96
CA ASN A 333 -19.12 -6.47 -3.72
C ASN A 333 -18.63 -5.36 -2.79
N SER A 334 -17.38 -4.94 -3.00
CA SER A 334 -16.74 -3.89 -2.22
C SER A 334 -16.81 -2.58 -2.97
N ASN A 335 -17.20 -1.53 -2.26
CA ASN A 335 -17.31 -0.17 -2.76
C ASN A 335 -16.48 0.73 -1.88
N ARG A 336 -15.68 1.62 -2.47
CA ARG A 336 -14.92 2.62 -1.72
C ARG A 336 -15.04 3.97 -2.39
N ALA A 337 -15.55 4.95 -1.66
CA ALA A 337 -15.58 6.35 -2.06
C ALA A 337 -14.63 7.15 -1.18
N SER A 338 -13.82 8.03 -1.77
CA SER A 338 -12.95 8.92 -1.00
C SER A 338 -12.82 10.28 -1.65
N VAL A 339 -12.65 11.30 -0.80
CA VAL A 339 -12.43 12.68 -1.20
C VAL A 339 -11.24 13.25 -0.45
N GLY A 340 -10.53 14.16 -1.09
CA GLY A 340 -9.31 14.75 -0.54
C GLY A 340 -9.06 16.17 -1.01
N VAL A 341 -8.38 16.94 -0.19
CA VAL A 341 -7.90 18.28 -0.53
C VAL A 341 -6.43 18.41 -0.18
N GLU A 342 -5.70 19.16 -1.00
CA GLU A 342 -4.29 19.47 -0.80
C GLU A 342 -4.06 20.97 -0.98
N PHE A 343 -3.29 21.55 -0.06
CA PHE A 343 -2.77 22.90 -0.18
C PHE A 343 -1.23 22.89 -0.14
N SER A 344 -0.62 23.31 -1.23
CA SER A 344 0.82 23.30 -1.45
C SER A 344 1.39 24.72 -1.45
N LYS A 345 2.31 24.99 -0.51
CA LYS A 345 3.01 26.27 -0.40
C LYS A 345 4.25 26.27 -1.28
N LEU A 346 4.09 26.83 -2.46
CA LEU A 346 5.18 27.06 -3.42
C LEU A 346 5.97 28.32 -3.02
N GLN A 347 7.29 28.23 -3.05
CA GLN A 347 8.22 29.33 -2.79
C GLN A 347 9.21 29.46 -3.96
N GLN A 348 9.39 30.69 -4.47
CA GLN A 348 10.45 31.00 -5.41
C GLN A 348 11.80 31.02 -4.68
N VAL A 349 12.74 30.18 -5.10
CA VAL A 349 14.14 30.18 -4.66
C VAL A 349 14.99 30.27 -5.92
N TRP A 350 15.45 31.48 -6.24
CA TRP A 350 16.02 31.80 -7.55
C TRP A 350 17.13 30.82 -7.97
N PRO A 351 17.06 30.21 -9.18
CA PRO A 351 16.09 30.45 -10.26
C PRO A 351 14.84 29.53 -10.28
N MET A 352 14.61 28.68 -9.28
CA MET A 352 13.60 27.59 -9.28
C MET A 352 12.42 27.83 -8.33
N VAL A 353 11.24 27.28 -8.65
CA VAL A 353 10.11 27.19 -7.71
C VAL A 353 10.22 25.86 -6.97
N ILE A 354 10.25 25.91 -5.63
CA ILE A 354 10.22 24.71 -4.79
C ILE A 354 8.94 24.67 -3.97
N GLU A 355 8.39 23.48 -3.74
CA GLU A 355 7.32 23.29 -2.76
C GLU A 355 7.94 23.13 -1.37
N LYS A 356 7.68 24.04 -0.44
CA LYS A 356 8.28 23.99 0.90
C LYS A 356 7.52 23.03 1.82
N VAL A 357 6.20 23.18 1.83
CA VAL A 357 5.29 22.44 2.70
C VAL A 357 3.98 22.23 1.97
N PHE A 358 3.34 21.09 2.19
CA PHE A 358 1.96 20.83 1.77
C PHE A 358 1.13 20.31 2.94
N TYR A 359 -0.15 20.62 2.92
CA TYR A 359 -1.14 20.21 3.91
C TYR A 359 -2.24 19.45 3.20
N GLN A 360 -2.73 18.39 3.83
CA GLN A 360 -3.72 17.50 3.25
C GLN A 360 -4.80 17.15 4.26
N ALA A 361 -6.00 16.96 3.75
CA ALA A 361 -7.10 16.37 4.49
C ALA A 361 -7.91 15.47 3.56
N GLY A 362 -8.52 14.42 4.09
CA GLY A 362 -9.35 13.51 3.32
C GLY A 362 -10.37 12.76 4.17
N LEU A 363 -11.39 12.26 3.50
CA LEU A 363 -12.46 11.45 4.06
C LEU A 363 -12.65 10.22 3.16
N PHE A 364 -12.98 9.09 3.75
CA PHE A 364 -13.37 7.90 3.00
C PHE A 364 -14.51 7.15 3.67
N TYR A 365 -15.25 6.42 2.84
CA TYR A 365 -16.24 5.44 3.23
C TYR A 365 -16.06 4.21 2.34
N SER A 366 -16.05 3.03 2.94
CA SER A 366 -15.81 1.76 2.27
C SER A 366 -16.74 0.68 2.80
N ASP A 367 -17.41 -0.02 1.89
CA ASP A 367 -18.04 -1.30 2.18
C ASP A 367 -17.00 -2.40 1.91
N SER A 368 -16.69 -3.19 2.93
CA SER A 368 -15.74 -4.31 2.83
C SER A 368 -16.28 -5.39 1.91
N TYR A 369 -15.39 -6.17 1.33
CA TYR A 369 -15.76 -7.38 0.60
C TYR A 369 -16.36 -8.47 1.51
N LEU A 370 -16.15 -8.35 2.82
CA LEU A 370 -16.57 -9.33 3.80
C LEU A 370 -17.95 -9.01 4.38
N SER A 371 -18.82 -10.02 4.39
CA SER A 371 -20.06 -10.02 5.16
C SER A 371 -20.06 -11.17 6.17
N VAL A 372 -20.30 -10.85 7.44
CA VAL A 372 -20.38 -11.80 8.56
C VAL A 372 -21.79 -11.71 9.14
N ASN A 373 -22.45 -12.85 9.38
CA ASN A 373 -23.83 -12.91 9.88
C ASN A 373 -24.80 -12.04 9.04
N ASN A 374 -24.66 -12.07 7.71
CA ASN A 374 -25.42 -11.25 6.74
C ASN A 374 -25.26 -9.72 6.87
N GLN A 375 -24.41 -9.23 7.78
CA GLN A 375 -24.03 -7.83 7.89
C GLN A 375 -22.73 -7.60 7.12
N GLN A 376 -22.69 -6.58 6.27
CA GLN A 376 -21.47 -6.21 5.55
C GLN A 376 -20.63 -5.29 6.43
N ILE A 377 -19.34 -5.58 6.54
CA ILE A 377 -18.43 -4.78 7.37
C ILE A 377 -18.19 -3.44 6.66
N LYS A 378 -18.47 -2.35 7.35
CA LYS A 378 -18.28 -0.98 6.85
C LYS A 378 -17.03 -0.39 7.49
N ASP A 379 -16.32 0.45 6.75
CA ASP A 379 -15.16 1.20 7.22
C ASP A 379 -15.29 2.66 6.80
N MET A 380 -15.10 3.57 7.72
CA MET A 380 -15.14 5.01 7.45
C MET A 380 -14.09 5.72 8.27
N GLY A 381 -13.55 6.80 7.73
CA GLY A 381 -12.51 7.52 8.44
C GLY A 381 -12.13 8.83 7.81
N VAL A 382 -11.23 9.49 8.53
CA VAL A 382 -10.66 10.78 8.17
C VAL A 382 -9.14 10.66 8.17
N SER A 383 -8.49 11.42 7.30
CA SER A 383 -7.03 11.50 7.27
C SER A 383 -6.58 12.94 7.18
N VAL A 384 -5.42 13.22 7.77
CA VAL A 384 -4.70 14.47 7.59
C VAL A 384 -3.25 14.17 7.25
N GLY A 385 -2.64 15.04 6.46
CA GLY A 385 -1.26 14.88 6.04
C GLY A 385 -0.50 16.20 6.04
N LEU A 386 0.80 16.08 6.29
CA LEU A 386 1.74 17.17 6.26
C LEU A 386 3.04 16.67 5.64
N GLY A 387 3.57 17.40 4.68
CA GLY A 387 4.88 17.07 4.13
C GLY A 387 5.77 18.27 3.94
N PHE A 388 7.06 18.02 4.05
CA PHE A 388 8.12 19.02 4.01
C PHE A 388 9.20 18.58 3.04
N ASN A 389 9.61 19.48 2.15
CA ASN A 389 10.80 19.28 1.34
C ASN A 389 11.96 20.06 1.95
N SER A 390 13.09 19.40 2.17
CA SER A 390 14.29 20.05 2.65
C SER A 390 14.79 21.07 1.63
N LYS A 391 15.23 22.24 2.12
CA LYS A 391 15.86 23.26 1.27
C LYS A 391 17.33 22.98 0.99
N ARG A 392 17.96 22.19 1.84
CA ARG A 392 19.42 21.96 1.86
C ARG A 392 19.81 20.55 1.43
N SER A 393 18.84 19.65 1.31
CA SER A 393 19.06 18.27 0.89
C SER A 393 17.97 17.84 -0.09
N THR A 394 18.21 16.74 -0.77
CA THR A 394 17.28 16.05 -1.69
C THR A 394 16.18 15.27 -0.97
N LEU A 395 16.03 15.46 0.35
CA LEU A 395 15.10 14.69 1.17
C LEU A 395 13.73 15.38 1.28
N SER A 396 12.69 14.55 1.23
CA SER A 396 11.30 14.91 1.48
C SER A 396 10.77 14.03 2.60
N TYR A 397 10.01 14.62 3.50
CA TYR A 397 9.40 13.95 4.63
C TYR A 397 7.90 14.14 4.55
N MET A 398 7.14 13.09 4.81
CA MET A 398 5.68 13.16 4.89
C MET A 398 5.20 12.39 6.11
N LEU A 399 4.26 13.00 6.81
CA LEU A 399 3.52 12.42 7.93
C LEU A 399 2.05 12.42 7.55
N GLY A 400 1.42 11.25 7.65
CA GLY A 400 -0.01 11.07 7.48
C GLY A 400 -0.60 10.46 8.74
N PHE A 401 -1.72 11.00 9.21
CA PHE A 401 -2.50 10.41 10.28
C PHE A 401 -3.89 10.06 9.76
N GLU A 402 -4.34 8.84 10.00
CA GLU A 402 -5.68 8.36 9.65
C GLU A 402 -6.37 7.83 10.91
N TYR A 403 -7.60 8.25 11.13
CA TYR A 403 -8.48 7.70 12.15
C TYR A 403 -9.73 7.11 11.49
N GLY A 404 -10.07 5.88 11.84
CA GLY A 404 -11.18 5.17 11.24
C GLY A 404 -11.95 4.30 12.22
N ILE A 405 -13.16 3.96 11.80
CA ILE A 405 -14.09 3.08 12.51
C ILE A 405 -14.54 2.02 11.52
N ARG A 406 -14.22 0.76 11.83
CA ARG A 406 -14.55 -0.40 11.02
C ARG A 406 -15.45 -1.36 11.79
N GLY A 407 -16.48 -1.88 11.13
CA GLY A 407 -17.44 -2.83 11.72
C GLY A 407 -18.50 -2.20 12.62
N THR A 408 -19.32 -3.07 13.21
CA THR A 408 -20.44 -2.73 14.09
C THR A 408 -20.35 -3.54 15.38
N LYS A 409 -21.03 -3.05 16.43
CA LYS A 409 -21.15 -3.75 17.72
C LYS A 409 -22.32 -4.74 17.74
N SER A 410 -23.32 -4.51 16.90
CA SER A 410 -24.54 -5.31 16.80
C SER A 410 -24.27 -6.72 16.26
N ASP A 411 -25.21 -7.64 16.48
CA ASP A 411 -25.19 -9.01 15.93
C ASP A 411 -23.93 -9.82 16.31
N ASN A 412 -23.40 -9.58 17.51
CA ASN A 412 -22.16 -10.17 18.04
C ASN A 412 -20.91 -9.88 17.18
N LEU A 413 -20.93 -8.77 16.44
CA LEU A 413 -19.78 -8.32 15.66
C LEU A 413 -18.86 -7.44 16.50
N ILE A 414 -17.65 -7.26 15.98
CA ILE A 414 -16.59 -6.46 16.60
C ILE A 414 -16.45 -5.16 15.82
N GLN A 415 -16.53 -4.04 16.54
CA GLN A 415 -16.17 -2.73 16.04
C GLN A 415 -14.71 -2.42 16.40
N GLU A 416 -13.92 -2.08 15.38
CA GLU A 416 -12.55 -1.65 15.49
C GLU A 416 -12.51 -0.11 15.37
N ARG A 417 -11.91 0.57 16.34
CA ARG A 417 -11.51 1.98 16.19
C ARG A 417 -10.01 2.03 16.08
N TYR A 418 -9.50 2.61 15.01
CA TYR A 418 -8.07 2.58 14.74
C TYR A 418 -7.49 3.96 14.47
N GLY A 419 -6.23 4.12 14.85
CA GLY A 419 -5.37 5.24 14.47
C GLY A 419 -4.14 4.71 13.75
N LYS A 420 -3.85 5.24 12.55
CA LYS A 420 -2.65 4.92 11.76
C LYS A 420 -1.79 6.17 11.62
N LEU A 421 -0.52 6.07 11.97
CA LEU A 421 0.48 7.09 11.69
C LEU A 421 1.43 6.55 10.63
N THR A 422 1.45 7.18 9.46
CA THR A 422 2.34 6.82 8.35
C THR A 422 3.44 7.86 8.22
N PHE A 423 4.68 7.40 8.17
CA PHE A 423 5.84 8.23 7.86
C PHE A 423 6.45 7.76 6.54
N THR A 424 6.64 8.70 5.61
CA THR A 424 7.30 8.45 4.33
C THR A 424 8.51 9.35 4.19
N LEU A 425 9.64 8.74 3.87
CA LEU A 425 10.90 9.40 3.53
C LEU A 425 11.18 9.21 2.05
N SER A 426 11.41 10.29 1.32
CA SER A 426 11.80 10.24 -0.09
C SER A 426 13.14 10.92 -0.29
N TYR A 427 14.04 10.26 -1.02
CA TYR A 427 15.25 10.85 -1.58
C TYR A 427 15.01 11.15 -3.06
N LYS A 428 15.17 12.40 -3.49
CA LYS A 428 14.81 12.89 -4.83
C LYS A 428 15.98 13.58 -5.49
N ASP A 429 16.45 13.07 -6.62
CA ASP A 429 17.56 13.66 -7.36
C ASP A 429 17.18 13.94 -8.82
N VAL A 430 17.86 14.92 -9.42
CA VAL A 430 17.71 15.28 -10.83
C VAL A 430 19.09 15.25 -11.49
N TRP A 431 19.29 14.29 -12.40
CA TRP A 431 20.55 14.13 -13.11
C TRP A 431 20.67 15.11 -14.26
N TYR A 432 21.21 16.30 -14.01
CA TYR A 432 21.51 17.27 -15.05
C TYR A 432 22.61 16.74 -15.99
N THR A 433 22.23 16.06 -17.08
CA THR A 433 23.19 15.50 -18.06
C THR A 433 23.61 16.47 -19.16
N LYS A 434 23.15 17.73 -19.13
CA LYS A 434 23.61 18.78 -20.05
C LYS A 434 24.44 19.80 -19.27
N GLY A 435 25.76 19.68 -19.35
CA GLY A 435 26.68 20.70 -18.89
C GLY A 435 26.45 22.02 -19.63
N VAL A 436 26.61 23.14 -18.93
CA VAL A 436 26.61 24.47 -19.54
C VAL A 436 27.87 24.58 -20.40
N LYS A 437 27.70 24.79 -21.70
CA LYS A 437 28.81 25.16 -22.59
C LYS A 437 29.15 26.62 -22.27
N TYR A 438 30.19 26.86 -21.49
CA TYR A 438 30.78 28.19 -21.39
C TYR A 438 31.48 28.45 -22.73
N ASN A 439 31.07 29.52 -23.42
CA ASN A 439 31.75 30.01 -24.62
C ASN A 439 32.99 30.81 -24.24
#